data_AF-X0WU32-F1
#
_entry.id   AF-X0WU32-F1
#
_cell.length_a   1.000
_cell.length_b   1.000
_cell.length_c   1.000
_cell.angle_alpha   90.00
_cell.angle_beta   90.00
_cell.angle_gamma   90.00
#
_symmetry.space_group_name_H-M   'P 1'
#
loop_
_entity.id
_entity.type
_entity.pdbx_description
1 polymer ?
#
loop_
_entity_poly.entity_id
_entity_poly.type
_entity_poly.pdbx_seq_one_letter_code
_entity_poly.pdbx_strand_id
1 'polypeptide(L)' 'DEVIQLLEGSIAPVQCVGNPGVCQRSHLCAVRDVWDELKQAIDGVLKSITLRDLVERQKNKDQAVEAMHYN' A
#
# COMPACT_ATOMS: atom_id res chain seq x y z
N ASP A 1 -6.14 -3.41 -4.33
CA ASP A 1 -6.20 -2.01 -3.82
C ASP A 1 -7.64 -1.51 -3.66
N GLU A 2 -8.60 -2.03 -4.44
CA GLU A 2 -10.04 -1.68 -4.38
C GLU A 2 -10.62 -1.42 -2.98
N VAL A 3 -10.48 -2.37 -2.05
CA VAL A 3 -11.00 -2.24 -0.68
C VAL A 3 -10.38 -1.05 0.05
N ILE A 4 -9.07 -0.87 -0.06
CA ILE A 4 -8.37 0.24 0.61
C ILE A 4 -8.76 1.57 -0.04
N GLN A 5 -8.87 1.62 -1.35
CA GLN A 5 -9.28 2.84 -2.05
C GLN A 5 -10.70 3.26 -1.68
N LEU A 6 -11.62 2.31 -1.48
CA LEU A 6 -12.99 2.60 -1.05
C LEU A 6 -13.05 3.18 0.37
N LEU A 7 -12.20 2.69 1.27
CA LEU A 7 -12.23 3.06 2.69
C LEU A 7 -11.37 4.30 3.01
N GLU A 8 -10.15 4.35 2.48
CA GLU A 8 -9.14 5.36 2.81
C GLU A 8 -8.93 6.40 1.69
N GLY A 9 -9.44 6.12 0.49
CA GLY A 9 -9.17 6.96 -0.69
C GLY A 9 -7.75 6.75 -1.24
N SER A 10 -7.13 7.83 -1.72
CA SER A 10 -5.78 7.75 -2.30
C SER A 10 -4.72 7.61 -1.22
N ILE A 11 -3.90 6.55 -1.29
CA ILE A 11 -2.77 6.31 -0.39
C ILE A 11 -1.49 6.98 -0.90
N ALA A 12 -1.62 8.15 -1.55
CA ALA A 12 -0.46 8.90 -1.99
C ALA A 12 0.34 9.37 -0.77
N PRO A 13 1.68 9.14 -0.70
CA PRO A 13 2.49 9.53 0.45
C PRO A 13 2.45 11.03 0.75
N VAL A 14 2.22 11.84 -0.29
CA VAL A 14 2.02 13.28 -0.20
C VAL A 14 0.89 13.72 -1.13
N GLN A 15 0.15 14.76 -0.72
CA GLN A 15 -1.02 15.27 -1.45
C GLN A 15 -0.70 15.66 -2.91
N CYS A 16 0.47 16.25 -3.16
CA CYS A 16 0.81 16.76 -4.48
C CYS A 16 1.09 15.67 -5.53
N VAL A 17 1.22 14.40 -5.12
CA VAL A 17 1.26 13.27 -6.05
C VAL A 17 -0.11 13.03 -6.66
N GLY A 18 -1.15 12.86 -5.83
CA GLY A 18 -2.52 12.62 -6.28
C GLY A 18 -3.26 13.88 -6.75
N ASN A 19 -2.87 15.06 -6.29
CA ASN A 19 -3.43 16.34 -6.70
C ASN A 19 -2.31 17.38 -6.93
N PRO A 20 -1.68 17.42 -8.11
CA PRO A 20 -0.56 18.31 -8.41
C PRO A 20 -0.88 19.81 -8.21
N GLY A 21 -2.15 20.20 -8.31
CA GLY A 21 -2.61 21.58 -8.16
C GLY A 21 -2.46 22.15 -6.74
N VAL A 22 -2.35 21.29 -5.72
CA VAL A 22 -2.15 21.74 -4.32
C VAL A 22 -0.74 22.27 -4.04
N CYS A 23 0.21 22.04 -4.96
CA CYS A 23 1.59 22.48 -4.81
C CYS A 23 2.08 23.15 -6.10
N GLN A 24 2.36 24.45 -6.04
CA GLN A 24 2.86 25.22 -7.18
C GLN A 24 4.18 24.66 -7.75
N ARG A 25 4.98 24.00 -6.90
CA ARG A 25 6.26 23.40 -7.27
C ARG A 25 6.13 21.99 -7.86
N SER A 26 4.93 21.41 -7.94
CA SER A 26 4.74 20.01 -8.34
C SER A 26 5.43 19.64 -9.66
N HIS A 27 5.42 20.55 -10.63
CA HIS A 27 6.03 20.37 -11.95
C HIS A 27 7.56 20.49 -12.00
N LEU A 28 8.21 21.00 -10.94
CA LEU A 28 9.68 21.18 -10.84
C LEU A 28 10.29 20.45 -9.63
N CYS A 29 9.48 19.72 -8.86
CA CYS A 29 9.92 19.08 -7.63
C CYS A 29 10.36 17.64 -7.92
N ALA A 30 11.65 17.40 -8.11
CA ALA A 30 12.19 16.05 -8.35
C ALA A 30 11.84 15.05 -7.24
N VAL A 31 11.68 15.51 -6.00
CA VAL A 31 11.26 14.65 -4.87
C VAL A 31 9.82 14.15 -5.06
N ARG A 32 8.97 14.88 -5.80
CA ARG A 32 7.62 14.40 -6.15
C ARG A 32 7.69 13.16 -7.03
N ASP A 33 8.68 13.06 -7.92
CA ASP A 33 8.84 11.89 -8.79
C ASP A 33 9.16 10.65 -7.95
N VAL A 34 10.04 10.79 -6.95
CA VAL A 34 10.32 9.74 -5.96
C VAL A 34 9.06 9.35 -5.17
N TRP A 35 8.22 10.31 -4.80
CA TRP A 35 6.94 10.03 -4.14
C TRP A 35 5.94 9.32 -5.06
N ASP A 36 5.97 9.59 -6.36
CA ASP A 36 5.14 8.90 -7.34
C ASP A 36 5.60 7.45 -7.52
N GLU A 37 6.90 7.21 -7.66
CA GLU A 37 7.47 5.85 -7.69
C GLU A 37 7.09 5.05 -6.45
N LEU A 38 7.17 5.66 -5.26
CA LEU A 38 6.77 5.02 -4.01
C LEU A 38 5.26 4.69 -4.01
N LYS A 39 4.42 5.61 -4.48
CA LYS A 39 2.98 5.36 -4.61
C LYS A 39 2.72 4.17 -5.55
N GLN A 40 3.38 4.12 -6.70
CA GLN A 40 3.25 3.01 -7.65
C GLN A 40 3.67 1.67 -7.03
N ALA A 41 4.74 1.65 -6.22
CA ALA A 41 5.17 0.47 -5.49
C ALA A 41 4.12 0.01 -4.46
N ILE A 42 3.55 0.94 -3.68
CA ILE A 42 2.46 0.65 -2.73
C ILE A 42 1.25 0.05 -3.47
N ASP A 43 0.81 0.72 -4.54
CA ASP A 43 -0.32 0.25 -5.35
C ASP A 43 -0.06 -1.15 -5.93
N GLY A 44 1.16 -1.41 -6.39
CA GLY A 44 1.57 -2.71 -6.91
C GLY A 44 1.46 -3.83 -5.86
N VAL A 45 1.91 -3.56 -4.63
CA VAL A 45 1.75 -4.52 -3.52
C VAL A 45 0.28 -4.76 -3.22
N LEU A 46 -0.54 -3.72 -3.12
CA LEU A 46 -1.96 -3.84 -2.80
C LEU A 46 -2.79 -4.48 -3.92
N LYS A 47 -2.36 -4.38 -5.18
CA LYS A 47 -2.99 -5.06 -6.33
C LYS A 47 -2.57 -6.51 -6.47
N SER A 48 -1.36 -6.86 -6.03
CA SER A 48 -0.84 -8.23 -6.12
C SER A 48 -1.34 -9.17 -5.02
N ILE A 49 -2.09 -8.67 -4.04
CA ILE A 49 -2.60 -9.44 -2.91
C ILE A 49 -4.14 -9.43 -2.94
N THR A 50 -4.72 -10.62 -2.99
CA THR A 50 -6.17 -10.83 -2.83
C THR A 50 -6.55 -11.07 -1.36
N LEU A 51 -7.85 -10.98 -1.06
CA LEU A 51 -8.36 -11.37 0.26
C LEU A 51 -8.08 -12.85 0.57
N ARG A 52 -8.06 -13.73 -0.45
CA ARG A 52 -7.69 -15.14 -0.27
C ARG A 52 -6.24 -15.28 0.19
N ASP A 53 -5.32 -14.57 -0.45
CA ASP A 53 -3.91 -14.59 -0.08
C ASP A 53 -3.70 -14.12 1.37
N LEU A 54 -4.48 -13.13 1.82
CA LEU A 54 -4.44 -12.68 3.22
C LEU A 54 -4.95 -13.75 4.19
N VAL A 55 -6.05 -14.44 3.86
CA VAL A 55 -6.58 -15.55 4.68
C VAL A 55 -5.56 -16.68 4.78
N GLU A 56 -4.93 -17.05 3.67
CA GLU A 56 -3.89 -18.10 3.66
C GLU A 56 -2.66 -17.70 4.48
N ARG A 57 -2.20 -16.44 4.35
CA ARG A 57 -1.11 -15.91 5.18
C ARG A 57 -1.45 -15.95 6.68
N GLN A 58 -2.69 -15.67 7.05
CA GLN A 58 -3.10 -15.70 8.45
C GLN A 58 -3.10 -17.14 9.00
N LYS A 59 -3.70 -18.09 8.26
CA LYS A 59 -3.69 -19.51 8.65
C LYS A 59 -2.29 -20.04 8.90
N ASN A 60 -1.33 -19.69 8.03
CA ASN A 60 0.06 -20.11 8.19
C ASN A 60 0.70 -19.53 9.47
N LYS A 61 0.37 -18.29 9.84
CA LYS A 61 0.83 -17.68 11.09
C LYS A 61 0.21 -18.35 12.32
N ASP A 62 -1.08 -18.63 12.27
CA ASP A 62 -1.80 -19.28 13.38
C ASP A 62 -1.23 -20.68 13.65
N GLN A 63 -0.99 -21.47 12.59
CA GLN A 63 -0.36 -22.79 12.70
C GLN A 63 1.05 -22.72 13.30
N ALA A 64 1.85 -21.70 12.93
CA ALA A 64 3.17 -21.51 13.50
C ALA A 64 3.11 -21.19 15.00
N VAL A 65 2.13 -20.37 15.42
CA VAL A 65 1.89 -20.06 16.83
C VAL A 65 1.47 -21.32 17.59
N GLU A 66 0.53 -22.10 17.06
CA GLU A 66 0.12 -23.38 17.66
C GLU A 66 1.31 -24.33 17.84
N ALA A 67 2.13 -24.52 16.81
CA ALA A 67 3.33 -25.38 16.88
C ALA A 67 4.36 -24.92 17.94
N MET A 68 4.47 -23.60 18.20
CA MET A 68 5.34 -23.06 19.24
C MET A 68 4.79 -23.30 20.66
N HIS A 69 3.46 -23.37 20.82
CA HIS A 69 2.83 -23.65 22.13
C HIS A 69 2.89 -25.11 22.55
N TYR A 70 3.19 -26.02 21.61
CA TYR A 70 3.33 -27.46 21.87
C TYR A 70 4.80 -27.93 21.98
N ASN A 71 5.78 -27.00 21.99
CA ASN A 71 7.21 -27.26 22.22
C ASN A 71 7.67 -26.79 23.61
#